data_AF-A0A9P5UIH7-F1
#
_entry.id   AF-A0A9P5UIH7-F1
#
_cell.length_a   1.000
_cell.length_b   1.000
_cell.length_c   1.000
_cell.angle_alpha   90.00
_cell.angle_beta   90.00
_cell.angle_gamma   90.00
#
_symmetry.space_group_name_H-M   'P 1'
#
loop_
_entity.id
_entity.type
_entity.pdbx_description
1 polymer ?
#
loop_
_entity_poly.entity_id
_entity_poly.type
_entity_poly.pdbx_seq_one_letter_code
_entity_poly.pdbx_strand_id
1 'polypeptide(L)'
;MPQPMQLQLPRNLPSFFNWRTIAGTIFADKTPFIKALEEGTTNYRYIFLRPRRFGKSAFLNMLYAYYDVHTAGIFDDLFGPLHIGKNPTASKNKHLVLKFDLSSIDISGSLLDMRNSFHDYINDVLVEFLQKYSSELYYSEKDSIIKESNSPQSLRRVLSLVGSLGQSLFVGVDEYDAPANNSAFAGGNTVLGQDTINKVQHIELFFNVNFFSILKEGCQTTSMNDYGVVISKYFLTGVTPAFRAGVSPLIASSIVSNNRRFHGACGFTENEVKAIVTHYLRKNEQDVDPLVCAMRKLYNGYCFAASSDAESQSPELVYNPHLAFHYLSNFQTEGFVAKPEESTAVHSTTILKSISDLGEFSVQDLIELIAHKRVKSKIVTEFGFPEILSVGKDAEITWSLLFYFGAMTLGPNGYLRVPNDVIKSEFFSRITPFLRNQLMISAHMTPAIRNLKAGRPEEFCELLETFLSTKAARSLQKANKSVLQSVVELLLDEPSNHIPELSLVVDASKPPKEGRFGFVDIFIPSTGEEDSQTCIVMELKNAHLQGLLKKVSSEKIVYEELVNLQNRSAPKKNTRCLQGNICTGQKRTMIGER
;
A
#
# COMPACT_ATOMS: atom_id res chain seq x y z
N MET A 1 -38.27 20.04 9.97
CA MET A 1 -37.16 19.36 10.72
C MET A 1 -35.88 20.10 10.43
N PRO A 2 -34.89 20.15 11.34
CA PRO A 2 -33.54 20.57 10.98
C PRO A 2 -32.99 19.63 9.89
N GLN A 3 -32.15 20.15 8.97
CA GLN A 3 -31.48 19.26 8.03
C GLN A 3 -30.51 18.34 8.80
N PRO A 4 -30.39 17.06 8.43
CA PRO A 4 -29.42 16.17 9.06
C PRO A 4 -28.01 16.69 8.84
N MET A 5 -27.18 16.65 9.89
CA MET A 5 -25.79 17.09 9.87
C MET A 5 -24.99 16.32 8.82
N GLN A 6 -24.29 17.03 7.92
CA GLN A 6 -23.41 16.40 6.92
C GLN A 6 -22.19 15.82 7.64
N LEU A 7 -21.89 14.55 7.38
CA LEU A 7 -20.72 13.89 7.96
C LEU A 7 -19.44 14.36 7.26
N GLN A 8 -18.31 14.30 7.96
CA GLN A 8 -17.01 14.77 7.50
C GLN A 8 -15.96 13.66 7.59
N LEU A 9 -15.13 13.52 6.55
CA LEU A 9 -14.01 12.57 6.53
C LEU A 9 -12.78 13.21 7.21
N PRO A 10 -12.06 12.50 8.10
CA PRO A 10 -10.94 13.06 8.87
C PRO A 10 -9.64 13.27 8.07
N ARG A 11 -9.69 13.53 6.75
CA ARG A 11 -8.51 13.64 5.87
C ARG A 11 -7.43 14.57 6.42
N ASN A 12 -7.83 15.74 6.92
CA ASN A 12 -6.95 16.82 7.37
C ASN A 12 -6.98 17.02 8.90
N LEU A 13 -7.46 16.02 9.65
CA LEU A 13 -7.52 16.06 11.11
C LEU A 13 -6.45 15.11 11.68
N PRO A 14 -5.26 15.60 12.08
CA PRO A 14 -4.16 14.73 12.50
C PRO A 14 -4.38 14.08 13.88
N SER A 15 -5.19 14.69 14.75
CA SER A 15 -5.40 14.24 16.13
C SER A 15 -6.67 13.42 16.29
N PHE A 16 -6.56 12.29 17.00
CA PHE A 16 -7.69 11.49 17.46
C PHE A 16 -8.67 12.29 18.34
N PHE A 17 -8.19 13.31 19.07
CA PHE A 17 -9.05 14.23 19.82
C PHE A 17 -10.06 14.91 18.88
N ASN A 18 -9.60 15.44 17.75
CA ASN A 18 -10.46 16.12 16.77
C ASN A 18 -11.51 15.15 16.18
N TRP A 19 -11.16 13.87 15.99
CA TRP A 19 -12.08 12.85 15.48
C TRP A 19 -13.22 12.53 16.46
N ARG A 20 -13.02 12.85 17.75
CA ARG A 20 -13.99 12.62 18.82
C ARG A 20 -14.81 13.86 19.17
N THR A 21 -14.22 15.05 19.05
CA THR A 21 -14.83 16.32 19.46
C THR A 21 -15.47 17.12 18.30
N ILE A 22 -15.02 16.96 17.05
CA ILE A 22 -15.63 17.64 15.90
C ILE A 22 -16.90 16.89 15.47
N ALA A 23 -18.04 17.51 15.73
CA ALA A 23 -19.36 16.96 15.41
C ALA A 23 -19.48 16.62 13.91
N GLY A 24 -20.03 15.43 13.63
CA GLY A 24 -20.18 14.92 12.25
C GLY A 24 -18.96 14.16 11.71
N THR A 25 -17.83 14.08 12.42
CA THR A 25 -16.67 13.29 11.94
C THR A 25 -16.99 11.79 11.92
N ILE A 26 -16.71 11.10 10.81
CA ILE A 26 -16.86 9.65 10.68
C ILE A 26 -15.49 8.96 10.60
N PHE A 27 -15.27 7.97 11.48
CA PHE A 27 -14.06 7.15 11.53
C PHE A 27 -14.41 5.71 11.94
N ALA A 28 -13.49 4.78 11.71
CA ALA A 28 -13.64 3.39 12.12
C ALA A 28 -12.99 3.13 13.49
N ASP A 29 -13.66 2.39 14.38
CA ASP A 29 -13.15 2.11 15.73
C ASP A 29 -12.00 1.09 15.70
N LYS A 30 -10.76 1.59 15.65
CA LYS A 30 -9.52 0.80 15.79
C LYS A 30 -9.09 0.60 17.25
N THR A 31 -9.87 1.03 18.24
CA THR A 31 -9.52 0.85 19.66
C THR A 31 -9.48 -0.61 20.16
N PRO A 32 -10.13 -1.64 19.55
CA PRO A 32 -9.96 -3.03 19.97
C PRO A 32 -8.50 -3.50 19.95
N PHE A 33 -7.70 -3.01 19.00
CA PHE A 33 -6.30 -3.39 18.86
C PHE A 33 -5.41 -2.89 20.02
N ILE A 34 -5.83 -1.87 20.78
CA ILE A 34 -5.10 -1.41 21.97
C ILE A 34 -5.02 -2.53 23.02
N LYS A 35 -6.17 -3.20 23.29
CA LYS A 35 -6.22 -4.35 24.18
C LYS A 35 -5.33 -5.49 23.70
N ALA A 36 -5.34 -5.76 22.38
CA ALA A 36 -4.50 -6.79 21.77
C ALA A 36 -2.98 -6.50 21.86
N LEU A 37 -2.56 -5.23 21.94
CA LEU A 37 -1.14 -4.86 22.13
C LEU A 37 -0.65 -5.13 23.56
N GLU A 38 -1.56 -5.19 24.55
CA GLU A 38 -1.23 -5.53 25.94
C GLU A 38 -1.41 -7.04 26.26
N GLU A 39 -1.82 -7.85 25.28
CA GLU A 39 -1.97 -9.30 25.44
C GLU A 39 -0.61 -10.00 25.59
N GLY A 40 -0.31 -10.45 26.82
CA GLY A 40 0.89 -11.21 27.15
C GLY A 40 2.05 -10.38 27.72
N THR A 41 2.03 -9.06 27.59
CA THR A 41 2.92 -8.15 28.34
C THR A 41 2.33 -6.75 28.43
N THR A 42 2.37 -6.14 29.63
CA THR A 42 2.10 -4.71 29.81
C THR A 42 3.24 -3.84 29.28
N ASN A 43 4.43 -4.41 29.09
CA ASN A 43 5.65 -3.71 28.72
C ASN A 43 6.15 -4.22 27.36
N TYR A 44 5.63 -3.63 26.28
CA TYR A 44 5.91 -4.03 24.90
C TYR A 44 6.87 -3.09 24.16
N ARG A 45 7.54 -3.63 23.14
CA ARG A 45 8.47 -2.90 22.26
C ARG A 45 8.22 -3.35 20.83
N TYR A 46 7.44 -2.58 20.08
CA TYR A 46 6.84 -3.03 18.83
C TYR A 46 7.12 -2.08 17.66
N ILE A 47 7.48 -2.64 16.51
CA ILE A 47 7.59 -1.94 15.23
C ILE A 47 6.37 -2.28 14.38
N PHE A 48 5.70 -1.26 13.84
CA PHE A 48 4.51 -1.40 13.02
C PHE A 48 4.72 -0.86 11.60
N LEU A 49 4.98 -1.78 10.68
CA LEU A 49 5.28 -1.49 9.26
C LEU A 49 4.04 -1.62 8.38
N ARG A 50 3.73 -0.55 7.65
CA ARG A 50 2.73 -0.47 6.56
C ARG A 50 3.23 0.53 5.52
N PRO A 51 2.77 0.46 4.25
CA PRO A 51 3.02 1.50 3.27
C PRO A 51 2.59 2.90 3.73
N ARG A 52 2.96 3.95 2.98
CA ARG A 52 2.54 5.32 3.30
C ARG A 52 1.01 5.47 3.26
N ARG A 53 0.50 6.45 4.02
CA ARG A 53 -0.93 6.80 4.12
C ARG A 53 -1.89 5.72 4.66
N PHE A 54 -1.40 4.58 5.16
CA PHE A 54 -2.22 3.51 5.77
C PHE A 54 -2.87 3.83 7.13
N GLY A 55 -2.76 5.06 7.65
CA GLY A 55 -3.31 5.46 8.95
C GLY A 55 -2.41 5.22 10.16
N LYS A 56 -1.14 4.82 9.97
CA LYS A 56 -0.14 4.56 11.03
C LYS A 56 -0.11 5.67 12.10
N SER A 57 0.10 6.91 11.66
CA SER A 57 0.20 8.11 12.50
C SER A 57 -1.06 8.35 13.35
N ALA A 58 -2.23 8.09 12.78
CA ALA A 58 -3.50 8.24 13.48
C ALA A 58 -3.72 7.13 14.52
N PHE A 59 -3.32 5.89 14.21
CA PHE A 59 -3.31 4.79 15.18
C PHE A 59 -2.35 5.09 16.34
N LEU A 60 -1.16 5.62 16.06
CA LEU A 60 -0.21 6.05 17.09
C LEU A 60 -0.73 7.25 17.91
N ASN A 61 -1.39 8.23 17.28
CA ASN A 61 -2.05 9.33 17.98
C ASN A 61 -3.22 8.87 18.87
N MET A 62 -3.92 7.79 18.50
CA MET A 62 -4.93 7.14 19.34
C MET A 62 -4.28 6.41 20.54
N LEU A 63 -3.12 5.76 20.38
CA LEU A 63 -2.36 5.18 21.48
C LEU A 63 -1.89 6.25 22.47
N TYR A 64 -1.35 7.37 21.98
CA TYR A 64 -0.99 8.52 22.83
C TYR A 64 -2.19 8.97 23.67
N ALA A 65 -3.33 9.26 23.03
CA ALA A 65 -4.54 9.73 23.72
C ALA A 65 -5.10 8.73 24.75
N TYR A 66 -4.77 7.44 24.63
CA TYR A 66 -5.25 6.38 25.54
C TYR A 66 -4.33 6.17 26.76
N TYR A 67 -3.01 6.26 26.58
CA TYR A 67 -2.04 6.00 27.64
C TYR A 67 -1.70 7.22 28.49
N ASP A 68 -1.86 8.42 27.93
CA ASP A 68 -1.55 9.71 28.57
C ASP A 68 -2.32 9.92 29.89
N VAL A 69 -1.60 10.32 30.94
CA VAL A 69 -2.19 10.72 32.22
C VAL A 69 -3.13 11.93 32.07
N HIS A 70 -2.82 12.87 31.16
CA HIS A 70 -3.59 14.11 30.99
C HIS A 70 -4.95 13.91 30.31
N THR A 71 -5.15 12.83 29.57
CA THR A 71 -6.45 12.53 28.96
C THR A 71 -7.43 11.82 29.91
N ALA A 72 -7.04 11.54 31.17
CA ALA A 72 -7.89 10.88 32.16
C ALA A 72 -9.23 11.62 32.39
N GLY A 73 -9.18 12.95 32.51
CA GLY A 73 -10.35 13.79 32.76
C GLY A 73 -11.34 13.92 31.58
N ILE A 74 -10.94 13.49 30.38
CA ILE A 74 -11.74 13.51 29.14
C ILE A 74 -11.86 12.11 28.52
N PHE A 75 -11.56 11.06 29.28
CA PHE A 75 -11.48 9.70 28.73
C PHE A 75 -12.82 9.23 28.19
N ASP A 76 -13.94 9.52 28.86
CA ASP A 76 -15.25 9.02 28.43
C ASP A 76 -15.76 9.75 27.17
N ASP A 77 -15.40 11.02 26.98
CA ASP A 77 -15.61 11.73 25.71
C ASP A 77 -14.81 11.10 24.57
N LEU A 78 -13.53 10.81 24.81
CA LEU A 78 -12.64 10.25 23.79
C LEU A 78 -12.93 8.78 23.47
N PHE A 79 -13.19 7.95 24.47
CA PHE A 79 -13.22 6.49 24.34
C PHE A 79 -14.52 5.83 24.82
N GLY A 80 -15.32 6.46 25.67
CA GLY A 80 -16.50 5.85 26.32
C GLY A 80 -17.45 5.05 25.41
N PRO A 81 -17.87 5.56 24.22
CA PRO A 81 -18.72 4.79 23.31
C PRO A 81 -17.96 3.71 22.51
N LEU A 82 -16.64 3.76 22.46
CA LEU A 82 -15.77 2.86 21.68
C LEU A 82 -15.48 1.56 22.44
N HIS A 83 -14.93 0.57 21.75
CA HIS A 83 -14.62 -0.73 22.34
C HIS A 83 -13.71 -0.65 23.57
N ILE A 84 -12.63 0.15 23.51
CA ILE A 84 -11.67 0.26 24.63
C ILE A 84 -12.21 1.08 25.81
N GLY A 85 -13.14 2.02 25.60
CA GLY A 85 -13.79 2.72 26.71
C GLY A 85 -14.68 1.81 27.53
N LYS A 86 -15.35 0.87 26.86
CA LYS A 86 -16.14 -0.21 27.47
C LYS A 86 -15.28 -1.35 28.03
N ASN A 87 -14.01 -1.46 27.61
CA ASN A 87 -13.10 -2.56 27.97
C ASN A 87 -11.68 -2.04 28.29
N PRO A 88 -11.50 -1.10 29.25
CA PRO A 88 -10.21 -0.49 29.51
C PRO A 88 -9.20 -1.50 30.06
N THR A 89 -7.96 -1.38 29.61
CA THR A 89 -6.80 -2.14 30.09
C THR A 89 -6.26 -1.56 31.39
N ALA A 90 -5.41 -2.33 32.07
CA ALA A 90 -4.73 -1.88 33.28
C ALA A 90 -3.75 -0.70 33.05
N SER A 91 -3.46 -0.33 31.80
CA SER A 91 -2.57 0.77 31.41
C SER A 91 -3.30 2.07 31.02
N LYS A 92 -4.64 2.11 31.03
CA LYS A 92 -5.46 3.31 30.77
C LYS A 92 -4.93 4.51 31.56
N ASN A 93 -4.56 5.59 30.88
CA ASN A 93 -4.13 6.87 31.48
C ASN A 93 -3.05 6.76 32.58
N LYS A 94 -2.03 5.91 32.40
CA LYS A 94 -0.97 5.66 33.41
C LYS A 94 0.43 6.12 33.03
N HIS A 95 0.63 6.62 31.82
CA HIS A 95 1.97 6.90 31.30
C HIS A 95 2.11 8.38 30.91
N LEU A 96 3.29 8.94 31.17
CA LEU A 96 3.71 10.15 30.48
C LEU A 96 3.94 9.77 29.01
N VAL A 97 3.43 10.56 28.07
CA VAL A 97 3.59 10.30 26.63
C VAL A 97 4.68 11.19 26.06
N LEU A 98 5.68 10.56 25.43
CA LEU A 98 6.73 11.20 24.65
C LEU A 98 6.57 10.79 23.17
N LYS A 99 6.38 11.79 22.29
CA LYS A 99 6.17 11.61 20.85
C LYS A 99 7.38 12.12 20.07
N PHE A 100 7.86 11.32 19.13
CA PHE A 100 8.75 11.77 18.07
C PHE A 100 8.13 11.50 16.69
N ASP A 101 8.52 12.27 15.70
CA ASP A 101 8.20 12.12 14.28
C ASP A 101 9.48 12.43 13.49
N LEU A 102 10.21 11.39 13.09
CA LEU A 102 11.54 11.57 12.51
C LEU A 102 11.51 12.09 11.06
N SER A 103 10.32 12.31 10.49
CA SER A 103 10.18 13.03 9.21
C SER A 103 10.46 14.53 9.33
N SER A 104 10.43 15.08 10.55
CA SER A 104 10.68 16.51 10.83
C SER A 104 12.16 16.90 10.91
N ILE A 105 13.07 15.92 10.84
CA ILE A 105 14.52 16.15 10.85
C ILE A 105 15.00 16.30 9.41
N ASP A 106 15.61 17.43 9.06
CA ASP A 106 16.16 17.61 7.73
C ASP A 106 17.44 16.77 7.54
N ILE A 107 17.49 16.09 6.41
CA ILE A 107 18.59 15.25 5.96
C ILE A 107 19.13 15.69 4.59
N SER A 108 18.59 16.77 4.01
CA SER A 108 18.91 17.24 2.67
C SER A 108 20.34 17.77 2.58
N GLY A 109 20.75 18.58 3.55
CA GLY A 109 22.06 19.22 3.64
C GLY A 109 23.23 18.29 4.00
N SER A 110 24.25 18.86 4.63
CA SER A 110 25.45 18.14 5.07
C SER A 110 25.18 17.26 6.30
N LEU A 111 26.16 16.43 6.66
CA LEU A 111 26.14 15.66 7.91
C LEU A 111 26.24 16.55 9.16
N LEU A 112 26.58 17.84 9.05
CA LEU A 112 26.53 18.79 10.16
C LEU A 112 25.11 19.38 10.29
N ASP A 113 24.50 19.78 9.18
CA ASP A 113 23.14 20.34 9.17
C ASP A 113 22.11 19.33 9.69
N MET A 114 22.25 18.06 9.30
CA MET A 114 21.44 16.95 9.82
C MET A 114 21.62 16.73 11.33
N ARG A 115 22.83 16.91 11.87
CA ARG A 115 23.08 16.82 13.32
C ARG A 115 22.45 17.98 14.07
N ASN A 116 22.55 19.19 13.53
CA ASN A 116 21.93 20.37 14.11
C ASN A 116 20.41 20.21 14.12
N SER A 117 19.79 19.88 12.98
CA SER A 117 18.34 19.61 12.89
C SER A 117 17.88 18.48 13.82
N PHE A 118 18.67 17.42 14.00
CA PHE A 118 18.41 16.39 15.00
C PHE A 118 18.53 16.90 16.44
N HIS A 119 19.49 17.78 16.74
CA HIS A 119 19.66 18.35 18.08
C HIS A 119 18.54 19.32 18.43
N ASP A 120 18.20 20.23 17.52
CA ASP A 120 17.11 21.18 17.66
C ASP A 120 15.78 20.43 17.83
N TYR A 121 15.39 19.58 16.87
CA TYR A 121 14.11 18.85 16.90
C TYR A 121 13.92 17.98 18.15
N ILE A 122 14.95 17.21 18.55
CA ILE A 122 14.83 16.35 19.74
C ILE A 122 14.81 17.19 21.02
N ASN A 123 15.51 18.33 21.08
CA ASN A 123 15.42 19.23 22.23
C ASN A 123 14.05 19.91 22.31
N ASP A 124 13.47 20.37 21.20
CA ASP A 124 12.14 20.98 21.15
C ASP A 124 11.07 20.02 21.69
N VAL A 125 11.07 18.76 21.22
CA VAL A 125 10.17 17.71 21.73
C VAL A 125 10.33 17.49 23.24
N LEU A 126 11.56 17.52 23.76
CA LEU A 126 11.82 17.37 25.19
C LEU A 126 11.43 18.63 25.99
N VAL A 127 11.53 19.82 25.39
CA VAL A 127 11.08 21.09 25.95
C VAL A 127 9.56 21.17 26.00
N GLU A 128 8.83 20.66 25.00
CA GLU A 128 7.38 20.48 25.05
C GLU A 128 6.96 19.45 26.10
N PHE A 129 7.64 18.30 26.17
CA PHE A 129 7.40 17.26 27.16
C PHE A 129 7.55 17.78 28.60
N LEU A 130 8.66 18.48 28.90
CA LEU A 130 8.93 19.07 30.22
C LEU A 130 7.93 20.17 30.58
N GLN A 131 7.42 20.93 29.60
CA GLN A 131 6.35 21.91 29.84
C GLN A 131 5.03 21.23 30.19
N LYS A 132 4.63 20.25 29.37
CA LYS A 132 3.36 19.54 29.52
C LYS A 132 3.27 18.88 30.90
N TYR A 133 4.22 18.02 31.25
CA TYR A 133 4.18 17.26 32.51
C TYR A 133 4.92 17.95 33.66
N SER A 134 5.04 19.29 33.64
CA SER A 134 5.74 20.07 34.67
C SER A 134 5.18 19.82 36.08
N SER A 135 3.87 19.54 36.20
CA SER A 135 3.18 19.10 37.41
C SER A 135 3.63 17.73 37.92
N GLU A 136 3.66 16.72 37.06
CA GLU A 136 4.01 15.33 37.38
C GLU A 136 5.52 15.16 37.62
N LEU A 137 6.32 16.04 37.04
CA LEU A 137 7.78 16.05 37.12
C LEU A 137 8.33 17.00 38.21
N TYR A 138 7.46 17.80 38.85
CA TYR A 138 7.84 18.82 39.84
C TYR A 138 8.97 19.75 39.37
N TYR A 139 9.01 20.07 38.07
CA TYR A 139 10.22 20.61 37.42
C TYR A 139 9.98 21.93 36.68
N SER A 140 10.75 22.96 37.04
CA SER A 140 10.62 24.33 36.52
C SER A 140 11.81 24.84 35.69
N GLU A 141 13.01 24.28 35.84
CA GLU A 141 14.28 24.89 35.36
C GLU A 141 14.84 24.22 34.09
N LYS A 142 14.12 24.32 32.95
CA LYS A 142 14.42 23.65 31.65
C LYS A 142 15.93 23.52 31.31
N ASP A 143 16.67 24.61 31.46
CA ASP A 143 18.07 24.79 31.07
C ASP A 143 19.06 23.87 31.81
N SER A 144 18.67 23.41 33.01
CA SER A 144 19.44 22.44 33.79
C SER A 144 19.52 21.09 33.07
N ILE A 145 18.41 20.60 32.51
CA ILE A 145 18.31 19.33 31.77
C ILE A 145 18.77 19.46 30.32
N ILE A 146 18.16 20.37 29.56
CA ILE A 146 18.32 20.48 28.10
C ILE A 146 19.74 20.94 27.76
N LYS A 147 20.35 20.35 26.73
CA LYS A 147 21.66 20.73 26.21
C LYS A 147 21.56 20.93 24.70
N GLU A 148 21.64 22.19 24.27
CA GLU A 148 21.41 22.67 22.90
C GLU A 148 22.09 21.79 21.86
N SER A 149 23.43 21.71 21.87
CA SER A 149 24.20 20.87 20.93
C SER A 149 24.39 19.41 21.39
N ASN A 150 23.55 18.90 22.30
CA ASN A 150 23.64 17.51 22.80
C ASN A 150 22.27 16.97 23.26
N SER A 151 21.31 16.93 22.34
CA SER A 151 20.01 16.31 22.57
C SER A 151 20.04 14.83 23.03
N PRO A 152 21.05 13.98 22.69
CA PRO A 152 21.19 12.65 23.29
C PRO A 152 21.33 12.70 24.82
N GLN A 153 22.10 13.66 25.34
CA GLN A 153 22.25 13.85 26.78
C GLN A 153 21.00 14.50 27.40
N SER A 154 20.29 15.38 26.68
CA SER A 154 18.95 15.86 27.09
C SER A 154 17.98 14.69 27.28
N LEU A 155 17.90 13.79 26.31
CA LEU A 155 17.02 12.62 26.34
C LEU A 155 17.33 11.72 27.53
N ARG A 156 18.61 11.36 27.74
CA ARG A 156 19.04 10.59 28.93
C ARG A 156 18.59 11.24 30.24
N ARG A 157 18.76 12.56 30.37
CA ARG A 157 18.39 13.30 31.58
C ARG A 157 16.88 13.34 31.82
N VAL A 158 16.07 13.46 30.76
CA VAL A 158 14.60 13.33 30.88
C VAL A 158 14.22 11.91 31.31
N LEU A 159 14.84 10.86 30.75
CA LEU A 159 14.62 9.49 31.21
C LEU A 159 15.01 9.30 32.69
N SER A 160 16.13 9.87 33.14
CA SER A 160 16.56 9.83 34.54
C SER A 160 15.60 10.57 35.48
N LEU A 161 15.07 11.74 35.09
CA LEU A 161 14.09 12.50 35.87
C LEU A 161 12.75 11.76 36.01
N VAL A 162 12.24 11.21 34.90
CA VAL A 162 11.02 10.39 34.92
C VAL A 162 11.20 9.17 35.83
N GLY A 163 12.36 8.50 35.70
CA GLY A 163 12.71 7.34 36.53
C GLY A 163 12.80 7.68 38.02
N SER A 164 13.51 8.74 38.41
CA SER A 164 13.71 9.11 39.82
C SER A 164 12.42 9.48 40.56
N LEU A 165 11.37 9.85 39.81
CA LEU A 165 10.03 10.14 40.33
C LEU A 165 9.09 8.92 40.27
N GLY A 166 9.59 7.73 39.88
CA GLY A 166 8.78 6.52 39.73
C GLY A 166 7.75 6.58 38.59
N GLN A 167 7.87 7.56 37.70
CA GLN A 167 6.98 7.74 36.56
C GLN A 167 7.35 6.78 35.43
N SER A 168 6.41 6.57 34.50
CA SER A 168 6.59 5.62 33.40
C SER A 168 6.19 6.21 32.04
N LEU A 169 6.95 5.88 31.00
CA LEU A 169 6.78 6.40 29.65
C LEU A 169 6.06 5.41 28.72
N PHE A 170 5.16 5.99 27.93
CA PHE A 170 4.87 5.51 26.58
C PHE A 170 5.69 6.36 25.60
N VAL A 171 6.62 5.74 24.89
CA VAL A 171 7.37 6.38 23.79
C VAL A 171 6.81 5.91 22.46
N GLY A 172 6.40 6.85 21.62
CA GLY A 172 6.02 6.57 20.24
C GLY A 172 6.89 7.33 19.25
N VAL A 173 7.36 6.65 18.19
CA VAL A 173 8.20 7.25 17.15
C VAL A 173 7.54 7.03 15.79
N ASP A 174 7.03 8.11 15.18
CA ASP A 174 6.45 8.08 13.84
C ASP A 174 7.48 8.36 12.74
N GLU A 175 7.15 7.89 11.52
CA GLU A 175 8.04 7.71 10.36
C GLU A 175 9.50 7.45 10.77
N TYR A 176 9.73 6.44 11.63
CA TYR A 176 11.04 6.19 12.24
C TYR A 176 12.15 5.92 11.21
N ASP A 177 11.76 5.52 10.01
CA ASP A 177 12.57 5.21 8.83
C ASP A 177 12.72 6.38 7.85
N ALA A 178 12.03 7.51 8.06
CA ALA A 178 12.08 8.68 7.17
C ALA A 178 13.49 9.29 6.97
N PRO A 179 14.35 9.49 8.00
CA PRO A 179 15.67 10.09 7.80
C PRO A 179 16.53 9.38 6.74
N ALA A 180 16.36 8.06 6.63
CA ALA A 180 17.13 7.24 5.71
C ALA A 180 16.36 6.93 4.40
N ASN A 181 15.04 6.70 4.44
CA ASN A 181 14.22 6.61 3.22
C ASN A 181 14.32 7.90 2.39
N ASN A 182 14.21 9.06 3.04
CA ASN A 182 14.30 10.35 2.37
C ASN A 182 15.71 10.55 1.80
N SER A 183 16.78 10.08 2.47
CA SER A 183 18.15 10.16 1.95
C SER A 183 18.44 9.15 0.82
N ALA A 184 17.77 8.00 0.79
CA ALA A 184 17.93 6.97 -0.24
C ALA A 184 17.12 7.26 -1.52
N PHE A 185 15.99 7.97 -1.40
CA PHE A 185 15.06 8.22 -2.50
C PHE A 185 14.90 9.72 -2.86
N ALA A 186 15.78 10.59 -2.38
CA ALA A 186 15.82 12.01 -2.78
C ALA A 186 16.11 12.20 -4.27
N GLY A 187 15.63 13.31 -4.84
CA GLY A 187 16.05 13.81 -6.17
C GLY A 187 15.52 13.07 -7.40
N GLY A 188 14.84 11.93 -7.26
CA GLY A 188 14.17 11.21 -8.35
C GLY A 188 15.09 10.46 -9.34
N ASN A 189 16.31 10.95 -9.56
CA ASN A 189 17.36 10.26 -10.32
C ASN A 189 18.16 9.33 -9.39
N THR A 190 17.88 8.03 -9.44
CA THR A 190 18.56 7.00 -8.64
C THR A 190 19.94 6.64 -9.20
N VAL A 191 20.84 7.63 -9.30
CA VAL A 191 22.27 7.37 -9.48
C VAL A 191 22.81 6.89 -8.13
N LEU A 192 22.83 5.57 -7.95
CA LEU A 192 23.24 4.87 -6.71
C LEU A 192 24.77 4.94 -6.52
N GLY A 193 25.30 6.15 -6.39
CA GLY A 193 26.71 6.43 -6.18
C GLY A 193 27.20 6.08 -4.78
N GLN A 194 28.51 5.89 -4.65
CA GLN A 194 29.14 5.54 -3.37
C GLN A 194 28.90 6.59 -2.29
N ASP A 195 28.83 7.88 -2.65
CA ASP A 195 28.58 8.98 -1.72
C ASP A 195 27.17 8.90 -1.08
N THR A 196 26.17 8.45 -1.84
CA THR A 196 24.83 8.18 -1.31
C THR A 196 24.87 7.03 -0.31
N ILE A 197 25.54 5.91 -0.66
CA ILE A 197 25.71 4.77 0.25
C ILE A 197 26.39 5.21 1.56
N ASN A 198 27.48 5.97 1.45
CA ASN A 198 28.22 6.52 2.60
C ASN A 198 27.34 7.45 3.45
N LYS A 199 26.56 8.36 2.82
CA LYS A 199 25.65 9.27 3.55
C LYS A 199 24.58 8.51 4.33
N VAL A 200 23.93 7.50 3.74
CA VAL A 200 22.89 6.74 4.48
C VAL A 200 23.51 5.84 5.55
N GLN A 201 24.70 5.25 5.34
CA GLN A 201 25.42 4.53 6.40
C GLN A 201 25.78 5.43 7.58
N HIS A 202 26.18 6.69 7.35
CA HIS A 202 26.41 7.66 8.42
C HIS A 202 25.12 8.02 9.17
N ILE A 203 23.98 8.13 8.48
CA ILE A 203 22.66 8.32 9.11
C ILE A 203 22.30 7.10 9.98
N GLU A 204 22.53 5.87 9.48
CA GLU A 204 22.28 4.64 10.23
C GLU A 204 23.01 4.58 11.56
N LEU A 205 24.33 4.79 11.51
CA LEU A 205 25.18 4.78 12.69
C LEU A 205 24.80 5.92 13.65
N PHE A 206 24.51 7.10 13.12
CA PHE A 206 24.16 8.26 13.93
C PHE A 206 22.87 8.04 14.72
N PHE A 207 21.76 7.64 14.09
CA PHE A 207 20.48 7.41 14.80
C PHE A 207 20.53 6.17 15.70
N ASN A 208 21.22 5.09 15.31
CA ASN A 208 21.39 3.92 16.17
C ASN A 208 22.12 4.27 17.48
N VAL A 209 23.20 5.06 17.41
CA VAL A 209 23.96 5.46 18.60
C VAL A 209 23.26 6.56 19.41
N ASN A 210 22.79 7.62 18.75
CA ASN A 210 22.36 8.86 19.42
C ASN A 210 20.87 8.90 19.77
N PHE A 211 20.07 7.94 19.31
CA PHE A 211 18.63 7.89 19.57
C PHE A 211 18.16 6.49 20.00
N PHE A 212 18.24 5.48 19.11
CA PHE A 212 17.67 4.16 19.40
C PHE A 212 18.38 3.42 20.54
N SER A 213 19.69 3.63 20.75
CA SER A 213 20.40 3.08 21.91
C SER A 213 19.88 3.65 23.23
N ILE A 214 19.53 4.93 23.27
CA ILE A 214 19.06 5.62 24.48
C ILE A 214 17.61 5.20 24.80
N LEU A 215 16.78 4.98 23.78
CA LEU A 215 15.46 4.36 23.97
C LEU A 215 15.56 2.90 24.46
N LYS A 216 16.64 2.18 24.11
CA LYS A 216 16.95 0.86 24.66
C LYS A 216 17.50 0.93 26.10
N GLU A 217 18.31 1.92 26.45
CA GLU A 217 18.76 2.19 27.83
C GLU A 217 17.55 2.44 28.75
N GLY A 218 16.64 3.34 28.37
CA GLY A 218 15.40 3.59 29.12
C GLY A 218 14.44 2.38 29.21
N CYS A 219 14.63 1.37 28.37
CA CYS A 219 13.89 0.11 28.37
C CYS A 219 14.48 -0.97 29.29
N GLN A 220 15.67 -0.78 29.87
CA GLN A 220 16.44 -1.80 30.60
C GLN A 220 16.43 -1.59 32.12
N THR A 221 16.79 -2.64 32.86
CA THR A 221 16.79 -2.71 34.34
C THR A 221 18.18 -2.59 34.97
N THR A 222 19.21 -2.16 34.23
CA THR A 222 20.62 -2.32 34.65
C THR A 222 21.50 -1.11 34.35
N SER A 223 22.32 -0.74 35.33
CA SER A 223 23.52 0.13 35.27
C SER A 223 23.40 1.60 34.83
N MET A 224 22.28 2.07 34.27
CA MET A 224 22.02 3.51 34.09
C MET A 224 20.75 4.02 34.81
N ASN A 225 19.84 3.12 35.15
CA ASN A 225 18.63 3.42 35.92
C ASN A 225 18.62 2.59 37.21
N ASP A 226 18.99 3.18 38.34
CA ASP A 226 18.68 2.61 39.67
C ASP A 226 17.16 2.50 39.90
N TYR A 227 16.38 3.19 39.05
CA TYR A 227 14.92 3.29 39.06
C TYR A 227 14.21 2.25 38.17
N GLY A 228 14.94 1.37 37.49
CA GLY A 228 14.36 0.30 36.66
C GLY A 228 13.85 0.73 35.27
N VAL A 229 12.74 0.13 34.82
CA VAL A 229 12.21 0.31 33.45
C VAL A 229 11.37 1.58 33.34
N VAL A 230 11.99 2.67 32.88
CA VAL A 230 11.32 3.96 32.66
C VAL A 230 10.40 3.91 31.43
N ILE A 231 10.91 3.40 30.30
CA ILE A 231 10.12 3.20 29.07
C ILE A 231 9.40 1.86 29.19
N SER A 232 8.17 1.92 29.70
CA SER A 232 7.30 0.76 29.84
C SER A 232 6.82 0.27 28.47
N LYS A 233 6.39 1.19 27.59
CA LYS A 233 5.86 0.86 26.26
C LYS A 233 6.58 1.66 25.18
N TYR A 234 6.96 0.97 24.11
CA TYR A 234 7.62 1.56 22.94
C TYR A 234 6.93 1.10 21.64
N PHE A 235 6.53 2.06 20.80
CA PHE A 235 5.85 1.78 19.53
C PHE A 235 6.41 2.64 18.39
N LEU A 236 6.97 1.99 17.37
CA LEU A 236 7.49 2.67 16.17
C LEU A 236 6.51 2.47 15.01
N THR A 237 6.27 3.52 14.22
CA THR A 237 5.56 3.42 12.94
C THR A 237 6.49 3.80 11.79
N GLY A 238 6.47 2.98 10.73
CA GLY A 238 7.35 3.16 9.58
C GLY A 238 6.86 2.42 8.33
N VAL A 239 7.63 2.49 7.26
CA VAL A 239 7.40 1.76 6.00
C VAL A 239 8.29 0.52 5.93
N THR A 240 9.60 0.69 6.15
CA THR A 240 10.64 -0.34 6.04
C THR A 240 11.14 -0.81 7.42
N PRO A 241 11.67 -2.04 7.55
CA PRO A 241 12.38 -2.54 8.73
C PRO A 241 13.79 -1.93 8.88
N ALA A 242 13.92 -0.65 8.55
CA ALA A 242 15.13 0.16 8.60
C ALA A 242 15.79 0.16 9.99
N PHE A 243 17.08 0.51 10.03
CA PHE A 243 17.90 0.57 11.24
C PHE A 243 17.98 -0.75 12.03
N ARG A 244 17.65 -1.92 11.46
CA ARG A 244 17.64 -3.22 12.18
C ARG A 244 18.88 -4.09 12.01
N ALA A 245 19.70 -3.89 10.98
CA ALA A 245 20.82 -4.80 10.72
C ALA A 245 21.92 -4.78 11.79
N GLY A 246 22.75 -5.83 11.79
CA GLY A 246 23.94 -5.94 12.62
C GLY A 246 23.65 -6.09 14.12
N VAL A 247 24.04 -5.10 14.92
CA VAL A 247 23.91 -5.09 16.39
C VAL A 247 22.96 -3.97 16.84
N SER A 248 21.91 -3.71 16.07
CA SER A 248 20.98 -2.62 16.32
C SER A 248 20.23 -2.75 17.66
N PRO A 249 20.00 -1.63 18.37
CA PRO A 249 19.08 -1.57 19.50
C PRO A 249 17.67 -2.09 19.18
N LEU A 250 17.21 -1.92 17.93
CA LEU A 250 15.85 -2.25 17.50
C LEU A 250 15.60 -3.75 17.31
N ILE A 251 16.66 -4.59 17.22
CA ILE A 251 16.51 -6.05 17.02
C ILE A 251 15.62 -6.67 18.11
N ALA A 252 15.76 -6.20 19.35
CA ALA A 252 14.98 -6.64 20.51
C ALA A 252 13.50 -6.19 20.50
N SER A 253 13.09 -5.35 19.54
CA SER A 253 11.68 -4.97 19.34
C SER A 253 11.03 -5.91 18.31
N SER A 254 9.81 -6.38 18.57
CA SER A 254 9.10 -7.26 17.64
C SER A 254 8.45 -6.47 16.52
N ILE A 255 8.63 -6.88 15.26
CA ILE A 255 7.76 -6.41 14.17
C ILE A 255 6.41 -7.13 14.34
N VAL A 256 5.34 -6.38 14.60
CA VAL A 256 4.00 -6.96 14.87
C VAL A 256 3.03 -6.79 13.71
N SER A 257 3.37 -5.99 12.70
CA SER A 257 2.45 -5.66 11.61
C SER A 257 2.20 -6.80 10.62
N ASN A 258 3.00 -7.87 10.68
CA ASN A 258 2.83 -9.14 9.97
C ASN A 258 2.04 -10.20 10.77
N ASN A 259 1.70 -9.92 12.04
CA ASN A 259 0.88 -10.82 12.86
C ASN A 259 -0.60 -10.61 12.52
N ARG A 260 -1.34 -11.71 12.32
CA ARG A 260 -2.78 -11.75 12.03
C ARG A 260 -3.60 -10.90 13.01
N ARG A 261 -3.25 -10.89 14.31
CA ARG A 261 -3.97 -10.11 15.35
C ARG A 261 -3.97 -8.61 15.09
N PHE A 262 -2.96 -8.08 14.40
CA PHE A 262 -2.82 -6.65 14.11
C PHE A 262 -3.00 -6.33 12.61
N HIS A 263 -3.53 -7.28 11.82
CA HIS A 263 -3.64 -7.08 10.38
C HIS A 263 -4.49 -5.83 10.03
N GLY A 264 -5.71 -5.77 10.56
CA GLY A 264 -6.68 -4.68 10.35
C GLY A 264 -6.52 -3.46 11.27
N ALA A 265 -5.41 -3.35 12.02
CA ALA A 265 -5.16 -2.18 12.88
C ALA A 265 -4.91 -0.88 12.09
N CYS A 266 -4.44 -1.01 10.85
CA CYS A 266 -4.26 0.07 9.88
C CYS A 266 -4.69 -0.43 8.50
N GLY A 267 -5.59 0.31 7.84
CA GLY A 267 -6.42 -0.16 6.74
C GLY A 267 -7.90 -0.26 7.14
N PHE A 268 -8.81 -0.19 6.16
CA PHE A 268 -10.24 -0.47 6.38
C PHE A 268 -10.61 -1.85 5.84
N THR A 269 -11.49 -2.55 6.53
CA THR A 269 -12.20 -3.76 6.09
C THR A 269 -13.28 -3.42 5.06
N GLU A 270 -13.77 -4.41 4.33
CA GLU A 270 -14.91 -4.30 3.41
C GLU A 270 -16.16 -3.77 4.16
N ASN A 271 -16.36 -4.25 5.39
CA ASN A 271 -17.46 -3.83 6.26
C ASN A 271 -17.33 -2.37 6.72
N GLU A 272 -16.13 -1.94 7.15
CA GLU A 272 -15.87 -0.54 7.49
C GLU A 272 -16.09 0.38 6.28
N VAL A 273 -15.61 0.00 5.08
CA VAL A 273 -15.86 0.78 3.85
C VAL A 273 -17.34 0.84 3.53
N LYS A 274 -18.09 -0.28 3.56
CA LYS A 274 -19.54 -0.27 3.31
C LYS A 274 -20.29 0.63 4.29
N ALA A 275 -19.95 0.60 5.58
CA ALA A 275 -20.55 1.48 6.59
C ALA A 275 -20.22 2.96 6.32
N ILE A 276 -18.96 3.30 6.04
CA ILE A 276 -18.54 4.67 5.72
C ILE A 276 -19.28 5.18 4.47
N VAL A 277 -19.31 4.41 3.37
CA VAL A 277 -20.01 4.79 2.12
C VAL A 277 -21.49 5.05 2.38
N THR A 278 -22.16 4.14 3.11
CA THR A 278 -23.60 4.23 3.44
C THR A 278 -23.91 5.51 4.21
N HIS A 279 -23.18 5.79 5.30
CA HIS A 279 -23.48 6.93 6.17
C HIS A 279 -23.00 8.27 5.60
N TYR A 280 -21.81 8.32 4.99
CA TYR A 280 -21.22 9.56 4.47
C TYR A 280 -21.93 10.06 3.21
N LEU A 281 -22.27 9.17 2.27
CA LEU A 281 -23.02 9.52 1.05
C LEU A 281 -24.54 9.46 1.23
N ARG A 282 -25.04 8.97 2.38
CA ARG A 282 -26.47 8.78 2.69
C ARG A 282 -27.20 7.93 1.64
N LYS A 283 -26.52 6.90 1.16
CA LYS A 283 -26.97 6.04 0.05
C LYS A 283 -27.61 4.75 0.56
N ASN A 284 -28.62 4.26 -0.16
CA ASN A 284 -29.24 2.96 0.09
C ASN A 284 -28.32 1.83 -0.39
N GLU A 285 -28.49 0.60 0.11
CA GLU A 285 -27.60 -0.51 -0.24
C GLU A 285 -27.42 -0.73 -1.76
N GLN A 286 -28.48 -0.50 -2.54
CA GLN A 286 -28.46 -0.64 -4.01
C GLN A 286 -27.49 0.33 -4.69
N ASP A 287 -27.27 1.51 -4.12
CA ASP A 287 -26.35 2.53 -4.61
C ASP A 287 -24.94 2.41 -3.99
N VAL A 288 -24.83 1.70 -2.87
CA VAL A 288 -23.58 1.45 -2.13
C VAL A 288 -22.81 0.28 -2.75
N ASP A 289 -23.48 -0.84 -3.04
CA ASP A 289 -22.83 -2.05 -3.57
C ASP A 289 -21.98 -1.80 -4.86
N PRO A 290 -22.41 -0.99 -5.85
CA PRO A 290 -21.58 -0.64 -7.01
C PRO A 290 -20.34 0.20 -6.66
N LEU A 291 -20.48 1.18 -5.75
CA LEU A 291 -19.37 2.04 -5.33
C LEU A 291 -18.33 1.24 -4.53
N VAL A 292 -18.78 0.41 -3.60
CA VAL A 292 -17.91 -0.51 -2.84
C VAL A 292 -17.21 -1.46 -3.80
N CYS A 293 -17.88 -1.96 -4.84
CA CYS A 293 -17.27 -2.82 -5.86
C CYS A 293 -16.16 -2.09 -6.67
N ALA A 294 -16.38 -0.83 -7.07
CA ALA A 294 -15.34 -0.02 -7.72
C ALA A 294 -14.15 0.25 -6.79
N MET A 295 -14.42 0.68 -5.55
CA MET A 295 -13.39 0.89 -4.53
C MET A 295 -12.62 -0.41 -4.21
N ARG A 296 -13.26 -1.58 -4.30
CA ARG A 296 -12.61 -2.89 -4.09
C ARG A 296 -11.53 -3.18 -5.13
N LYS A 297 -11.80 -2.90 -6.41
CA LYS A 297 -10.82 -3.05 -7.49
C LYS A 297 -9.66 -2.05 -7.41
N LEU A 298 -9.96 -0.82 -6.99
CA LEU A 298 -8.99 0.28 -6.95
C LEU A 298 -8.12 0.28 -5.68
N TYR A 299 -8.68 -0.02 -4.50
CA TYR A 299 -8.08 0.36 -3.21
C TYR A 299 -7.99 -0.74 -2.16
N ASN A 300 -8.79 -1.81 -2.27
CA ASN A 300 -8.65 -3.02 -1.45
C ASN A 300 -7.42 -3.82 -1.93
N GLY A 301 -7.37 -5.10 -1.57
CA GLY A 301 -6.39 -6.05 -2.07
C GLY A 301 -5.20 -6.26 -1.15
N TYR A 302 -4.99 -5.47 -0.09
CA TYR A 302 -3.80 -5.61 0.75
C TYR A 302 -3.94 -6.69 1.82
N CYS A 303 -2.97 -7.60 1.87
CA CYS A 303 -2.72 -8.51 2.97
C CYS A 303 -1.27 -8.38 3.45
N PHE A 304 -1.08 -8.35 4.77
CA PHE A 304 0.23 -8.16 5.40
C PHE A 304 0.61 -9.28 6.39
N ALA A 305 -0.33 -10.19 6.70
CA ALA A 305 -0.11 -11.33 7.57
C ALA A 305 -0.26 -12.64 6.78
N ALA A 306 0.69 -13.56 6.92
CA ALA A 306 0.59 -14.87 6.28
C ALA A 306 -0.54 -15.70 6.90
N SER A 307 -1.21 -16.53 6.08
CA SER A 307 -1.95 -17.68 6.58
C SER A 307 -0.95 -18.70 7.14
N SER A 308 -1.02 -19.00 8.43
CA SER A 308 -0.17 -20.01 9.09
C SER A 308 -0.39 -21.42 8.53
N ASP A 309 -1.64 -21.73 8.16
CA ASP A 309 -2.10 -23.07 7.81
C ASP A 309 -2.99 -23.01 6.57
N ALA A 310 -3.08 -24.10 5.81
CA ALA A 310 -3.95 -24.21 4.63
C ALA A 310 -5.46 -24.21 4.98
N GLU A 311 -5.81 -24.60 6.21
CA GLU A 311 -7.18 -24.65 6.73
C GLU A 311 -7.60 -23.35 7.42
N SER A 312 -6.63 -22.53 7.83
CA SER A 312 -6.87 -21.21 8.40
C SER A 312 -7.39 -20.26 7.32
N GLN A 313 -8.67 -19.86 7.38
CA GLN A 313 -9.24 -18.80 6.54
C GLN A 313 -8.26 -17.61 6.45
N SER A 314 -7.97 -17.12 5.25
CA SER A 314 -7.10 -15.95 5.08
C SER A 314 -7.67 -14.73 5.81
N PRO A 315 -6.84 -13.82 6.35
CA PRO A 315 -7.34 -12.58 6.93
C PRO A 315 -8.08 -11.75 5.86
N GLU A 316 -9.09 -10.99 6.29
CA GLU A 316 -9.83 -10.08 5.41
C GLU A 316 -8.87 -9.04 4.80
N LEU A 317 -8.96 -8.85 3.48
CA LEU A 317 -8.13 -7.87 2.77
C LEU A 317 -8.52 -6.45 3.17
N VAL A 318 -7.51 -5.58 3.32
CA VAL A 318 -7.72 -4.20 3.73
C VAL A 318 -7.54 -3.19 2.59
N TYR A 319 -8.36 -2.14 2.66
CA TYR A 319 -8.30 -0.94 1.84
C TYR A 319 -7.27 0.05 2.39
N ASN A 320 -6.59 0.77 1.50
CA ASN A 320 -5.83 1.98 1.85
C ASN A 320 -6.82 3.08 2.33
N PRO A 321 -6.78 3.52 3.61
CA PRO A 321 -7.76 4.47 4.17
C PRO A 321 -7.77 5.83 3.48
N HIS A 322 -6.58 6.33 3.14
CA HIS A 322 -6.41 7.62 2.48
C HIS A 322 -7.01 7.61 1.08
N LEU A 323 -6.76 6.56 0.30
CA LEU A 323 -7.35 6.43 -1.04
C LEU A 323 -8.86 6.15 -1.00
N ALA A 324 -9.34 5.41 -0.02
CA ALA A 324 -10.78 5.21 0.20
C ALA A 324 -11.48 6.55 0.53
N PHE A 325 -10.89 7.38 1.39
CA PHE A 325 -11.36 8.75 1.63
C PHE A 325 -11.13 9.69 0.45
N HIS A 326 -10.09 9.47 -0.37
CA HIS A 326 -9.83 10.22 -1.59
C HIS A 326 -11.01 10.06 -2.55
N TYR A 327 -11.36 8.82 -2.88
CA TYR A 327 -12.51 8.50 -3.71
C TYR A 327 -13.81 9.13 -3.17
N LEU A 328 -14.09 9.00 -1.87
CA LEU A 328 -15.40 9.37 -1.33
C LEU A 328 -15.71 10.87 -1.34
N SER A 329 -14.77 11.76 -1.01
CA SER A 329 -15.06 13.20 -1.08
C SER A 329 -15.15 13.69 -2.53
N ASN A 330 -14.33 13.16 -3.43
CA ASN A 330 -14.40 13.53 -4.85
C ASN A 330 -15.73 13.05 -5.45
N PHE A 331 -16.17 11.83 -5.12
CA PHE A 331 -17.51 11.33 -5.48
C PHE A 331 -18.65 12.20 -4.90
N GLN A 332 -18.50 12.73 -3.68
CA GLN A 332 -19.48 13.63 -3.06
C GLN A 332 -19.56 15.00 -3.76
N THR A 333 -18.45 15.50 -4.32
CA THR A 333 -18.38 16.79 -5.03
C THR A 333 -18.78 16.67 -6.51
N GLU A 334 -18.31 15.64 -7.21
CA GLU A 334 -18.36 15.52 -8.67
C GLU A 334 -19.40 14.50 -9.17
N GLY A 335 -19.92 13.62 -8.30
CA GLY A 335 -20.84 12.54 -8.66
C GLY A 335 -20.19 11.35 -9.39
N PHE A 336 -18.94 11.48 -9.82
CA PHE A 336 -18.07 10.43 -10.33
C PHE A 336 -16.66 10.62 -9.76
N VAL A 337 -15.73 9.71 -10.09
CA VAL A 337 -14.31 9.84 -9.75
C VAL A 337 -13.49 9.32 -10.92
N ALA A 338 -12.74 10.20 -11.58
CA ALA A 338 -11.71 9.79 -12.53
C ALA A 338 -10.58 9.05 -11.80
N LYS A 339 -9.71 8.34 -12.54
CA LYS A 339 -8.60 7.56 -11.96
C LYS A 339 -7.80 8.43 -10.97
N PRO A 340 -7.55 7.96 -9.73
CA PRO A 340 -7.00 8.79 -8.66
C PRO A 340 -5.60 9.32 -9.01
N GLU A 341 -5.45 10.65 -8.99
CA GLU A 341 -4.19 11.33 -9.29
C GLU A 341 -3.21 11.31 -8.10
N GLU A 342 -3.71 11.21 -6.87
CA GLU A 342 -2.88 11.06 -5.67
C GLU A 342 -2.22 9.67 -5.59
N SER A 343 -1.06 9.51 -6.22
CA SER A 343 -0.19 8.35 -5.95
C SER A 343 0.28 8.40 -4.50
N THR A 344 -0.26 7.51 -3.65
CA THR A 344 0.27 7.23 -2.30
C THR A 344 1.63 6.50 -2.32
N ALA A 345 2.24 6.46 -3.49
CA ALA A 345 3.14 5.42 -3.97
C ALA A 345 4.34 6.04 -4.73
N VAL A 346 4.67 7.30 -4.41
CA VAL A 346 5.88 8.01 -4.88
C VAL A 346 7.13 7.13 -4.77
N HIS A 347 7.34 6.45 -3.64
CA HIS A 347 8.52 5.59 -3.45
C HIS A 347 8.43 4.24 -4.18
N SER A 348 7.26 3.60 -4.30
CA SER A 348 7.13 2.40 -5.16
C SER A 348 7.33 2.76 -6.63
N THR A 349 6.84 3.91 -7.08
CA THR A 349 7.10 4.47 -8.41
C THR A 349 8.60 4.74 -8.61
N THR A 350 9.32 5.29 -7.64
CA THR A 350 10.79 5.46 -7.70
C THR A 350 11.51 4.11 -7.80
N ILE A 351 11.12 3.11 -7.02
CA ILE A 351 11.73 1.76 -7.05
C ILE A 351 11.43 1.04 -8.37
N LEU A 352 10.20 1.14 -8.88
CA LEU A 352 9.84 0.63 -10.20
C LEU A 352 10.67 1.31 -11.30
N LYS A 353 10.88 2.63 -11.22
CA LYS A 353 11.73 3.37 -12.16
C LYS A 353 13.23 3.03 -12.05
N SER A 354 13.74 2.66 -10.87
CA SER A 354 15.16 2.33 -10.68
C SER A 354 15.52 0.88 -10.99
N ILE A 355 14.55 -0.04 -11.04
CA ILE A 355 14.75 -1.38 -11.62
C ILE A 355 15.19 -1.25 -13.08
N SER A 356 16.31 -1.89 -13.44
CA SER A 356 16.93 -1.79 -14.75
C SER A 356 16.28 -2.71 -15.80
N ASP A 357 16.49 -2.39 -17.08
CA ASP A 357 16.02 -3.21 -18.21
C ASP A 357 16.73 -4.58 -18.28
N LEU A 358 17.93 -4.69 -17.72
CA LEU A 358 18.75 -5.90 -17.58
C LEU A 358 19.42 -5.90 -16.19
N GLY A 359 19.56 -7.06 -15.55
CA GLY A 359 20.14 -7.21 -14.21
C GLY A 359 19.89 -8.61 -13.63
N GLU A 360 20.23 -8.81 -12.35
CA GLU A 360 19.79 -10.01 -11.59
C GLU A 360 18.30 -9.93 -11.24
N PHE A 361 17.78 -8.71 -11.09
CA PHE A 361 16.36 -8.40 -11.10
C PHE A 361 16.11 -7.29 -12.12
N SER A 362 15.10 -7.45 -12.96
CA SER A 362 14.89 -6.66 -14.17
C SER A 362 13.41 -6.37 -14.47
N VAL A 363 13.13 -5.64 -15.55
CA VAL A 363 11.76 -5.49 -16.08
C VAL A 363 11.14 -6.82 -16.51
N GLN A 364 11.93 -7.85 -16.89
CA GLN A 364 11.40 -9.17 -17.23
C GLN A 364 10.77 -9.86 -16.01
N ASP A 365 11.29 -9.65 -14.80
CA ASP A 365 10.71 -10.15 -13.54
C ASP A 365 9.36 -9.48 -13.23
N LEU A 366 9.24 -8.18 -13.56
CA LEU A 366 7.97 -7.44 -13.49
C LEU A 366 6.95 -7.97 -14.50
N ILE A 367 7.39 -8.30 -15.72
CA ILE A 367 6.55 -8.94 -16.76
C ILE A 367 6.07 -10.33 -16.29
N GLU A 368 6.95 -11.15 -15.71
CA GLU A 368 6.58 -12.49 -15.24
C GLU A 368 5.65 -12.46 -14.02
N LEU A 369 5.82 -11.49 -13.11
CA LEU A 369 4.85 -11.20 -12.05
C LEU A 369 3.48 -10.84 -12.63
N ILE A 370 3.42 -9.88 -13.57
CA ILE A 370 2.16 -9.40 -14.17
C ILE A 370 1.45 -10.50 -14.94
N ALA A 371 2.21 -11.29 -15.70
CA ALA A 371 1.71 -12.49 -16.38
C ALA A 371 1.16 -13.51 -15.37
N HIS A 372 1.97 -14.00 -14.44
CA HIS A 372 1.54 -15.06 -13.51
C HIS A 372 0.60 -14.60 -12.39
N LYS A 373 0.38 -13.28 -12.25
CA LYS A 373 -0.34 -12.59 -11.16
C LYS A 373 0.20 -12.88 -9.74
N ARG A 374 1.36 -13.54 -9.63
CA ARG A 374 2.07 -13.85 -8.37
C ARG A 374 3.53 -14.25 -8.60
N VAL A 375 4.37 -14.01 -7.61
CA VAL A 375 5.77 -14.47 -7.52
C VAL A 375 6.03 -15.13 -6.17
N LYS A 376 7.00 -16.04 -6.07
CA LYS A 376 7.46 -16.61 -4.79
C LYS A 376 8.79 -15.98 -4.41
N SER A 377 8.83 -15.27 -3.29
CA SER A 377 10.03 -14.69 -2.70
C SER A 377 9.82 -14.55 -1.18
N LYS A 378 10.90 -14.56 -0.40
CA LYS A 378 10.86 -14.33 1.04
C LYS A 378 10.84 -12.82 1.33
N ILE A 379 9.97 -12.38 2.24
CA ILE A 379 10.07 -11.02 2.79
C ILE A 379 11.20 -10.98 3.82
N VAL A 380 12.21 -10.17 3.51
CA VAL A 380 13.36 -9.87 4.37
C VAL A 380 12.90 -8.91 5.47
N THR A 381 12.93 -9.36 6.73
CA THR A 381 12.42 -8.61 7.89
C THR A 381 13.44 -7.70 8.56
N GLU A 382 14.71 -7.76 8.15
CA GLU A 382 15.83 -6.98 8.71
C GLU A 382 16.79 -6.65 7.59
N PHE A 383 17.11 -5.37 7.40
CA PHE A 383 18.13 -4.91 6.46
C PHE A 383 18.78 -3.60 6.95
N GLY A 384 20.00 -3.35 6.48
CA GLY A 384 20.63 -2.03 6.54
C GLY A 384 20.21 -1.18 5.34
N PHE A 385 20.81 0.01 5.22
CA PHE A 385 20.55 0.87 4.05
C PHE A 385 21.35 0.58 2.78
N PRO A 386 22.54 -0.06 2.80
CA PRO A 386 23.17 -0.57 1.58
C PRO A 386 22.23 -1.49 0.77
N GLU A 387 21.36 -2.23 1.45
CA GLU A 387 20.32 -3.08 0.89
C GLU A 387 19.13 -2.29 0.33
N ILE A 388 18.72 -1.16 0.94
CA ILE A 388 17.76 -0.24 0.28
C ILE A 388 18.33 0.28 -1.06
N LEU A 389 19.64 0.40 -1.15
CA LEU A 389 20.39 0.83 -2.34
C LEU A 389 20.84 -0.36 -3.25
N SER A 390 20.31 -1.57 -3.02
CA SER A 390 20.57 -2.77 -3.86
C SER A 390 19.39 -3.19 -4.76
N VAL A 391 18.40 -2.31 -4.97
CA VAL A 391 17.33 -2.48 -5.98
C VAL A 391 17.92 -2.92 -7.32
N GLY A 392 17.36 -3.99 -7.92
CA GLY A 392 17.84 -4.57 -9.18
C GLY A 392 19.03 -5.52 -9.07
N LYS A 393 19.77 -5.50 -7.94
CA LYS A 393 20.95 -6.35 -7.68
C LYS A 393 20.63 -7.62 -6.90
N ASP A 394 19.60 -7.60 -6.05
CA ASP A 394 19.12 -8.77 -5.30
C ASP A 394 17.60 -8.88 -5.43
N ALA A 395 17.12 -10.09 -5.74
CA ALA A 395 15.71 -10.34 -5.99
C ALA A 395 14.84 -10.44 -4.71
N GLU A 396 15.34 -11.00 -3.61
CA GLU A 396 14.57 -11.05 -2.35
C GLU A 396 14.46 -9.66 -1.72
N ILE A 397 15.54 -8.88 -1.76
CA ILE A 397 15.55 -7.49 -1.31
C ILE A 397 14.65 -6.63 -2.21
N THR A 398 14.74 -6.74 -3.53
CA THR A 398 13.88 -5.95 -4.44
C THR A 398 12.39 -6.29 -4.26
N TRP A 399 12.01 -7.56 -4.15
CA TRP A 399 10.64 -7.94 -3.83
C TRP A 399 10.19 -7.48 -2.43
N SER A 400 11.09 -7.49 -1.44
CA SER A 400 10.82 -7.00 -0.08
C SER A 400 10.58 -5.49 -0.05
N LEU A 401 11.40 -4.70 -0.75
CA LEU A 401 11.21 -3.26 -0.87
C LEU A 401 9.88 -2.94 -1.57
N LEU A 402 9.57 -3.60 -2.69
CA LEU A 402 8.28 -3.46 -3.37
C LEU A 402 7.09 -3.81 -2.44
N PHE A 403 7.23 -4.78 -1.52
CA PHE A 403 6.22 -5.09 -0.51
C PHE A 403 6.08 -4.00 0.55
N TYR A 404 7.18 -3.54 1.15
CA TYR A 404 7.14 -2.51 2.20
C TYR A 404 6.58 -1.18 1.68
N PHE A 405 6.97 -0.75 0.48
CA PHE A 405 6.44 0.46 -0.15
C PHE A 405 5.03 0.30 -0.76
N GLY A 406 4.43 -0.89 -0.72
CA GLY A 406 3.02 -1.12 -1.08
C GLY A 406 2.74 -1.40 -2.55
N ALA A 407 3.78 -1.64 -3.36
CA ALA A 407 3.65 -2.17 -4.72
C ALA A 407 3.23 -3.65 -4.72
N MET A 408 3.64 -4.38 -3.68
CA MET A 408 3.39 -5.82 -3.53
C MET A 408 2.68 -6.10 -2.21
N THR A 409 1.99 -7.24 -2.16
CA THR A 409 1.21 -7.67 -1.00
C THR A 409 1.18 -9.20 -0.90
N LEU A 410 0.84 -9.75 0.26
CA LEU A 410 0.72 -11.20 0.41
C LEU A 410 -0.52 -11.73 -0.31
N GLY A 411 -0.35 -12.86 -0.99
CA GLY A 411 -1.42 -13.69 -1.52
C GLY A 411 -1.48 -15.03 -0.79
N PRO A 412 -2.39 -15.93 -1.23
CA PRO A 412 -2.50 -17.28 -0.68
C PRO A 412 -1.16 -18.03 -0.72
N ASN A 413 -0.94 -18.88 0.27
CA ASN A 413 0.23 -19.75 0.41
C ASN A 413 1.59 -18.99 0.44
N GLY A 414 1.59 -17.74 0.91
CA GLY A 414 2.82 -16.94 1.09
C GLY A 414 3.45 -16.42 -0.21
N TYR A 415 2.77 -16.51 -1.35
CA TYR A 415 3.18 -15.85 -2.58
C TYR A 415 3.00 -14.34 -2.47
N LEU A 416 3.80 -13.54 -3.16
CA LEU A 416 3.58 -12.10 -3.32
C LEU A 416 2.79 -11.84 -4.60
N ARG A 417 1.97 -10.79 -4.60
CA ARG A 417 1.20 -10.33 -5.77
C ARG A 417 1.02 -8.81 -5.76
N VAL A 418 0.59 -8.27 -6.89
CA VAL A 418 0.05 -6.90 -6.98
C VAL A 418 -1.27 -6.82 -6.17
N PRO A 419 -1.51 -5.75 -5.38
CA PRO A 419 -2.71 -5.63 -4.55
C PRO A 419 -3.98 -5.35 -5.36
N ASN A 420 -3.96 -4.34 -6.23
CA ASN A 420 -5.12 -3.70 -6.88
C ASN A 420 -4.76 -3.02 -8.22
N ASP A 421 -5.75 -2.50 -8.94
CA ASP A 421 -5.58 -1.94 -10.29
C ASP A 421 -4.87 -0.57 -10.32
N VAL A 422 -4.90 0.19 -9.22
CA VAL A 422 -4.12 1.42 -9.06
C VAL A 422 -2.63 1.09 -9.10
N ILE A 423 -2.17 0.15 -8.27
CA ILE A 423 -0.78 -0.28 -8.25
C ILE A 423 -0.39 -1.04 -9.53
N LYS A 424 -1.29 -1.87 -10.09
CA LYS A 424 -1.09 -2.52 -11.40
C LYS A 424 -0.73 -1.52 -12.50
N SER A 425 -1.34 -0.33 -12.46
CA SER A 425 -1.03 0.77 -13.39
C SER A 425 0.39 1.32 -13.23
N GLU A 426 0.95 1.33 -12.01
CA GLU A 426 2.34 1.75 -11.78
C GLU A 426 3.33 0.73 -12.38
N PHE A 427 3.08 -0.58 -12.25
CA PHE A 427 3.87 -1.61 -12.94
C PHE A 427 3.80 -1.43 -14.46
N PHE A 428 2.61 -1.22 -15.04
CA PHE A 428 2.49 -0.92 -16.46
C PHE A 428 3.27 0.35 -16.86
N SER A 429 3.26 1.41 -16.05
CA SER A 429 4.04 2.62 -16.34
C SER A 429 5.54 2.39 -16.46
N ARG A 430 6.09 1.35 -15.80
CA ARG A 430 7.50 0.95 -15.95
C ARG A 430 7.74 0.01 -17.12
N ILE A 431 6.82 -0.93 -17.36
CA ILE A 431 7.02 -2.01 -18.34
C ILE A 431 6.71 -1.52 -19.77
N THR A 432 5.68 -0.70 -19.97
CA THR A 432 5.26 -0.26 -21.32
C THR A 432 6.37 0.49 -22.09
N PRO A 433 7.14 1.42 -21.49
CA PRO A 433 8.29 2.04 -22.18
C PRO A 433 9.37 1.02 -22.59
N PHE A 434 9.66 0.03 -21.75
CA PHE A 434 10.63 -1.04 -22.07
C PHE A 434 10.19 -1.87 -23.26
N LEU A 435 8.91 -2.27 -23.32
CA LEU A 435 8.36 -3.00 -24.47
C LEU A 435 8.35 -2.13 -25.75
N ARG A 436 8.06 -0.83 -25.63
CA ARG A 436 8.16 0.14 -26.74
C ARG A 436 9.60 0.40 -27.21
N ASN A 437 10.61 0.02 -26.44
CA ASN A 437 12.02 0.07 -26.85
C ASN A 437 12.50 -1.23 -27.51
N GLN A 438 11.75 -2.34 -27.40
CA GLN A 438 12.09 -3.59 -28.09
C GLN A 438 11.66 -3.53 -29.57
N LEU A 439 12.63 -3.41 -30.49
CA LEU A 439 12.42 -3.23 -31.93
C LEU A 439 11.41 -4.21 -32.57
N MET A 440 11.40 -5.47 -32.11
CA MET A 440 10.50 -6.53 -32.61
C MET A 440 9.02 -6.33 -32.22
N ILE A 441 8.76 -5.53 -31.19
CA ILE A 441 7.41 -5.21 -30.68
C ILE A 441 7.02 -3.81 -31.16
N SER A 442 7.90 -2.84 -30.99
CA SER A 442 7.60 -1.41 -31.15
C SER A 442 7.16 -1.02 -32.56
N ALA A 443 7.77 -1.61 -33.60
CA ALA A 443 7.41 -1.37 -35.00
C ALA A 443 5.98 -1.83 -35.33
N HIS A 444 5.49 -2.89 -34.65
CA HIS A 444 4.19 -3.51 -34.91
C HIS A 444 3.10 -3.05 -33.92
N MET A 445 3.47 -2.57 -32.74
CA MET A 445 2.55 -2.18 -31.66
C MET A 445 1.58 -1.07 -32.09
N THR A 446 2.07 0.04 -32.63
CA THR A 446 1.22 1.19 -33.02
C THR A 446 0.30 0.86 -34.21
N PRO A 447 0.75 0.20 -35.30
CA PRO A 447 -0.14 -0.31 -36.34
C PRO A 447 -1.20 -1.27 -35.80
N ALA A 448 -0.80 -2.29 -35.03
CA ALA A 448 -1.70 -3.31 -34.52
C ALA A 448 -2.80 -2.75 -33.62
N ILE A 449 -2.48 -1.79 -32.73
CA ILE A 449 -3.47 -1.13 -31.87
C ILE A 449 -4.42 -0.24 -32.69
N ARG A 450 -3.91 0.47 -33.70
CA ARG A 450 -4.75 1.30 -34.60
C ARG A 450 -5.70 0.41 -35.43
N ASN A 451 -5.20 -0.70 -35.97
CA ASN A 451 -5.99 -1.64 -36.74
C ASN A 451 -7.00 -2.37 -35.85
N LEU A 452 -6.63 -2.76 -34.63
CA LEU A 452 -7.56 -3.28 -33.63
C LEU A 452 -8.69 -2.27 -33.36
N LYS A 453 -8.38 -0.99 -33.10
CA LYS A 453 -9.37 0.10 -32.94
C LYS A 453 -10.30 0.27 -34.16
N ALA A 454 -9.80 0.01 -35.37
CA ALA A 454 -10.57 -0.01 -36.62
C ALA A 454 -11.33 -1.33 -36.88
N GLY A 455 -11.35 -2.27 -35.92
CA GLY A 455 -12.05 -3.56 -36.04
C GLY A 455 -11.29 -4.64 -36.82
N ARG A 456 -9.98 -4.46 -37.08
CA ARG A 456 -9.08 -5.39 -37.77
C ARG A 456 -8.05 -5.98 -36.79
N PRO A 457 -8.35 -7.11 -36.12
CA PRO A 457 -7.52 -7.63 -35.03
C PRO A 457 -6.27 -8.42 -35.46
N GLU A 458 -6.10 -8.70 -36.76
CA GLU A 458 -5.13 -9.66 -37.28
C GLU A 458 -3.69 -9.32 -36.84
N GLU A 459 -3.25 -8.08 -37.06
CA GLU A 459 -1.93 -7.59 -36.63
C GLU A 459 -1.73 -7.63 -35.11
N PHE A 460 -2.81 -7.49 -34.33
CA PHE A 460 -2.74 -7.58 -32.86
C PHE A 460 -2.62 -9.03 -32.39
N CYS A 461 -3.21 -9.99 -33.11
CA CYS A 461 -2.95 -11.40 -32.89
C CYS A 461 -1.51 -11.78 -33.23
N GLU A 462 -0.94 -11.25 -34.32
CA GLU A 462 0.48 -11.46 -34.67
C GLU A 462 1.43 -10.84 -33.64
N LEU A 463 1.17 -9.62 -33.17
CA LEU A 463 1.90 -8.98 -32.07
C LEU A 463 1.88 -9.82 -30.78
N LEU A 464 0.71 -10.37 -30.44
CA LEU A 464 0.51 -11.24 -29.28
C LEU A 464 1.24 -12.58 -29.42
N GLU A 465 1.19 -13.24 -30.59
CA GLU A 465 2.01 -14.43 -30.86
C GLU A 465 3.50 -14.13 -30.73
N THR A 466 3.98 -13.04 -31.34
CA THR A 466 5.38 -12.61 -31.28
C THR A 466 5.82 -12.38 -29.84
N PHE A 467 5.06 -11.61 -29.04
CA PHE A 467 5.37 -11.41 -27.61
C PHE A 467 5.41 -12.73 -26.82
N LEU A 468 4.39 -13.59 -26.98
CA LEU A 468 4.31 -14.85 -26.25
C LEU A 468 5.46 -15.80 -26.64
N SER A 469 5.90 -15.78 -27.90
CA SER A 469 7.05 -16.57 -28.37
C SER A 469 8.38 -16.23 -27.68
N THR A 470 8.52 -15.01 -27.11
CA THR A 470 9.71 -14.61 -26.33
C THR A 470 9.77 -15.24 -24.93
N LYS A 471 8.69 -15.89 -24.45
CA LYS A 471 8.56 -16.33 -23.06
C LYS A 471 8.86 -17.82 -22.90
N ALA A 472 9.47 -18.16 -21.77
CA ALA A 472 9.90 -19.53 -21.48
C ALA A 472 8.73 -20.53 -21.55
N ALA A 473 8.95 -21.67 -22.20
CA ALA A 473 7.92 -22.70 -22.44
C ALA A 473 7.18 -23.14 -21.16
N ARG A 474 7.92 -23.26 -20.04
CA ARG A 474 7.40 -23.61 -18.71
C ARG A 474 6.43 -22.57 -18.15
N SER A 475 6.58 -21.30 -18.52
CA SER A 475 5.72 -20.19 -18.10
C SER A 475 4.43 -20.19 -18.91
N LEU A 476 4.51 -20.36 -20.24
CA LEU A 476 3.34 -20.51 -21.12
C LEU A 476 2.47 -21.74 -20.75
N GLN A 477 3.09 -22.87 -20.37
CA GLN A 477 2.38 -24.06 -19.89
C GLN A 477 1.53 -23.81 -18.63
N LYS A 478 1.83 -22.76 -17.85
CA LYS A 478 1.10 -22.38 -16.62
C LYS A 478 0.17 -21.18 -16.82
N ALA A 479 0.10 -20.63 -18.02
CA ALA A 479 -0.73 -19.49 -18.34
C ALA A 479 -2.21 -19.90 -18.50
N ASN A 480 -3.12 -19.08 -17.97
CA ASN A 480 -4.57 -19.25 -18.03
C ASN A 480 -5.22 -17.99 -18.62
N LYS A 481 -6.56 -17.95 -18.76
CA LYS A 481 -7.29 -16.75 -19.23
C LYS A 481 -6.83 -15.45 -18.56
N SER A 482 -6.62 -15.44 -17.24
CA SER A 482 -6.23 -14.24 -16.50
C SER A 482 -4.78 -13.82 -16.78
N VAL A 483 -3.90 -14.76 -17.12
CA VAL A 483 -2.53 -14.48 -17.61
C VAL A 483 -2.58 -13.88 -19.01
N LEU A 484 -3.41 -14.45 -19.89
CA LEU A 484 -3.64 -13.93 -21.24
C LEU A 484 -4.20 -12.50 -21.19
N GLN A 485 -5.14 -12.24 -20.27
CA GLN A 485 -5.68 -10.89 -20.01
C GLN A 485 -4.58 -9.91 -19.58
N SER A 486 -3.74 -10.27 -18.58
CA SER A 486 -2.59 -9.43 -18.19
C SER A 486 -1.66 -9.10 -19.37
N VAL A 487 -1.42 -10.06 -20.27
CA VAL A 487 -0.56 -9.87 -21.45
C VAL A 487 -1.23 -8.98 -22.50
N VAL A 488 -2.53 -9.12 -22.73
CA VAL A 488 -3.28 -8.25 -23.64
C VAL A 488 -3.35 -6.81 -23.09
N GLU A 489 -3.66 -6.63 -21.81
CA GLU A 489 -3.62 -5.31 -21.14
C GLU A 489 -2.23 -4.65 -21.23
N LEU A 490 -1.17 -5.45 -21.21
CA LEU A 490 0.23 -5.01 -21.34
C LEU A 490 0.65 -4.66 -22.78
N LEU A 491 0.00 -5.24 -23.79
CA LEU A 491 0.25 -4.99 -25.21
C LEU A 491 -0.70 -3.95 -25.82
N LEU A 492 -1.77 -3.61 -25.12
CA LEU A 492 -2.60 -2.46 -25.43
C LEU A 492 -1.87 -1.15 -25.07
N ASP A 493 -2.43 -0.05 -25.56
CA ASP A 493 -1.95 1.30 -25.29
C ASP A 493 -2.21 1.72 -23.82
N GLU A 494 -1.75 2.93 -23.46
CA GLU A 494 -1.84 3.54 -22.12
C GLU A 494 -3.09 3.11 -21.31
N PRO A 495 -2.98 2.81 -20.00
CA PRO A 495 -4.10 2.31 -19.18
C PRO A 495 -5.33 3.23 -19.02
N SER A 496 -5.41 4.33 -19.75
CA SER A 496 -6.60 5.16 -19.97
C SER A 496 -7.42 4.71 -21.19
N ASN A 497 -6.80 4.01 -22.15
CA ASN A 497 -7.36 3.61 -23.43
C ASN A 497 -8.10 2.26 -23.40
N HIS A 498 -8.24 1.61 -22.23
CA HIS A 498 -9.03 0.39 -22.06
C HIS A 498 -9.59 0.26 -20.64
N ILE A 499 -10.69 -0.49 -20.50
CA ILE A 499 -11.37 -0.79 -19.24
C ILE A 499 -11.39 -2.33 -19.07
N PRO A 500 -10.60 -2.91 -18.15
CA PRO A 500 -10.64 -4.35 -17.88
C PRO A 500 -11.86 -4.72 -17.03
N GLU A 501 -12.39 -5.92 -17.27
CA GLU A 501 -13.51 -6.51 -16.50
C GLU A 501 -14.74 -5.57 -16.37
N LEU A 502 -15.12 -4.91 -17.47
CA LEU A 502 -16.25 -3.99 -17.52
C LEU A 502 -17.56 -4.74 -17.27
N SER A 503 -18.31 -4.32 -16.26
CA SER A 503 -19.66 -4.81 -15.99
C SER A 503 -20.69 -4.01 -16.78
N LEU A 504 -21.54 -4.69 -17.54
CA LEU A 504 -22.60 -4.10 -18.36
C LEU A 504 -23.96 -4.54 -17.83
N VAL A 505 -24.94 -3.63 -17.76
CA VAL A 505 -26.33 -4.00 -17.52
C VAL A 505 -26.84 -4.74 -18.77
N VAL A 506 -27.12 -6.03 -18.61
CA VAL A 506 -27.66 -6.92 -19.66
C VAL A 506 -29.18 -6.99 -19.57
N ASP A 507 -29.73 -6.88 -18.37
CA ASP A 507 -31.18 -6.82 -18.16
C ASP A 507 -31.53 -5.94 -16.95
N ALA A 508 -31.96 -4.71 -17.21
CA ALA A 508 -32.30 -3.74 -16.17
C ALA A 508 -33.55 -4.12 -15.35
N SER A 509 -34.38 -5.06 -15.82
CA SER A 509 -35.60 -5.48 -15.12
C SER A 509 -35.33 -6.45 -13.96
N LYS A 510 -34.16 -7.10 -13.95
CA LYS A 510 -33.79 -8.07 -12.90
C LYS A 510 -33.11 -7.39 -11.70
N PRO A 511 -33.24 -7.96 -10.48
CA PRO A 511 -32.50 -7.48 -9.32
C PRO A 511 -30.98 -7.74 -9.49
N PRO A 512 -30.10 -6.98 -8.81
CA PRO A 512 -28.65 -7.00 -9.04
C PRO A 512 -27.94 -8.36 -9.01
N LYS A 513 -28.51 -9.35 -8.31
CA LYS A 513 -27.91 -10.68 -8.09
C LYS A 513 -28.47 -11.78 -9.02
N GLU A 514 -29.45 -11.46 -9.87
CA GLU A 514 -30.14 -12.42 -10.74
C GLU A 514 -29.82 -12.21 -12.23
N GLY A 515 -28.54 -11.96 -12.56
CA GLY A 515 -28.12 -11.79 -13.96
C GLY A 515 -28.52 -10.45 -14.60
N ARG A 516 -28.81 -9.42 -13.79
CA ARG A 516 -28.91 -8.01 -14.25
C ARG A 516 -27.66 -7.56 -15.02
N PHE A 517 -26.49 -8.08 -14.63
CA PHE A 517 -25.19 -7.71 -15.16
C PHE A 517 -24.51 -8.86 -15.91
N GLY A 518 -23.82 -8.52 -17.00
CA GLY A 518 -22.80 -9.33 -17.66
C GLY A 518 -21.42 -8.68 -17.54
N PHE A 519 -20.37 -9.38 -17.99
CA PHE A 519 -18.98 -8.93 -17.86
C PHE A 519 -18.21 -9.10 -19.17
N VAL A 520 -17.41 -8.09 -19.52
CA VAL A 520 -16.50 -8.07 -20.66
C VAL A 520 -15.06 -8.06 -20.14
N ASP A 521 -14.19 -8.91 -20.67
CA ASP A 521 -12.82 -9.07 -20.12
C ASP A 521 -11.96 -7.82 -20.34
N ILE A 522 -12.04 -7.22 -21.54
CA ILE A 522 -11.42 -5.93 -21.88
C ILE A 522 -12.37 -5.18 -22.82
N PHE A 523 -12.69 -3.94 -22.48
CA PHE A 523 -13.42 -2.99 -23.31
C PHE A 523 -12.51 -1.86 -23.76
N ILE A 524 -12.53 -1.50 -25.05
CA ILE A 524 -11.77 -0.37 -25.59
C ILE A 524 -12.78 0.67 -26.10
N PRO A 525 -12.84 1.88 -25.49
CA PRO A 525 -13.71 2.95 -25.97
C PRO A 525 -13.24 3.50 -27.32
N SER A 526 -14.19 4.00 -28.11
CA SER A 526 -13.89 4.70 -29.37
C SER A 526 -13.20 6.04 -29.08
N THR A 527 -12.00 6.23 -29.62
CA THR A 527 -11.33 7.53 -29.70
C THR A 527 -11.87 8.29 -30.91
N GLY A 528 -12.80 9.22 -30.67
CA GLY A 528 -13.61 9.84 -31.73
C GLY A 528 -12.90 10.95 -32.50
N GLU A 529 -12.43 10.64 -33.71
CA GLU A 529 -12.06 11.63 -34.74
C GLU A 529 -12.72 11.37 -36.11
N GLU A 530 -13.39 10.22 -36.32
CA GLU A 530 -14.15 9.91 -37.55
C GLU A 530 -15.52 9.27 -37.22
N ASP A 531 -16.48 9.34 -38.16
CA ASP A 531 -17.93 9.05 -37.99
C ASP A 531 -18.33 7.61 -37.61
N SER A 532 -17.39 6.74 -37.25
CA SER A 532 -17.66 5.38 -36.76
C SER A 532 -17.32 5.23 -35.27
N GLN A 533 -18.34 5.27 -34.41
CA GLN A 533 -18.22 4.96 -32.98
C GLN A 533 -18.01 3.45 -32.72
N THR A 534 -16.93 2.87 -33.25
CA THR A 534 -16.55 1.47 -33.02
C THR A 534 -15.87 1.30 -31.66
N CYS A 535 -16.67 1.10 -30.61
CA CYS A 535 -16.18 0.53 -29.37
C CYS A 535 -15.92 -0.97 -29.55
N ILE A 536 -14.91 -1.51 -28.87
CA ILE A 536 -14.52 -2.92 -28.96
C ILE A 536 -14.77 -3.64 -27.65
N VAL A 537 -15.46 -4.77 -27.76
CA VAL A 537 -15.70 -5.75 -26.71
C VAL A 537 -14.82 -6.96 -27.01
N MET A 538 -13.87 -7.27 -26.13
CA MET A 538 -13.01 -8.44 -26.24
C MET A 538 -13.36 -9.47 -25.17
N GLU A 539 -13.74 -10.67 -25.61
CA GLU A 539 -13.91 -11.85 -24.73
C GLU A 539 -12.72 -12.80 -24.86
N LEU A 540 -12.01 -13.01 -23.75
CA LEU A 540 -10.91 -13.96 -23.65
C LEU A 540 -11.45 -15.29 -23.16
N LYS A 541 -11.35 -16.33 -23.99
CA LYS A 541 -11.73 -17.71 -23.64
C LYS A 541 -10.50 -18.50 -23.17
N ASN A 542 -10.72 -19.57 -22.40
CA ASN A 542 -9.63 -20.38 -21.83
C ASN A 542 -8.86 -21.12 -22.93
N ALA A 543 -7.82 -20.49 -23.48
CA ALA A 543 -6.86 -21.12 -24.36
C ALA A 543 -5.77 -21.84 -23.55
N HIS A 544 -5.56 -23.14 -23.80
CA HIS A 544 -4.33 -23.81 -23.36
C HIS A 544 -3.18 -23.36 -24.26
N LEU A 545 -2.32 -22.48 -23.74
CA LEU A 545 -1.20 -21.85 -24.48
C LEU A 545 -0.05 -22.82 -24.84
N GLN A 546 -0.31 -24.13 -24.82
CA GLN A 546 0.63 -25.18 -25.23
C GLN A 546 0.78 -25.28 -26.76
N GLY A 547 -0.25 -24.91 -27.55
CA GLY A 547 -0.22 -25.00 -29.01
C GLY A 547 0.91 -24.18 -29.66
N LEU A 548 1.15 -22.97 -29.14
CA LEU A 548 2.17 -22.01 -29.65
C LEU A 548 3.59 -22.59 -29.69
N LEU A 549 3.92 -23.50 -28.76
CA LEU A 549 5.28 -24.04 -28.59
C LEU A 549 5.67 -25.11 -29.61
N LYS A 550 4.74 -25.59 -30.45
CA LYS A 550 5.04 -26.63 -31.46
C LYS A 550 5.82 -26.10 -32.67
N LYS A 551 6.10 -24.79 -32.79
CA LYS A 551 6.90 -24.19 -33.88
C LYS A 551 8.38 -24.66 -33.96
N VAL A 552 8.87 -25.49 -33.03
CA VAL A 552 10.24 -26.07 -33.07
C VAL A 552 10.32 -27.35 -33.93
N SER A 553 9.21 -28.03 -34.23
CA SER A 553 9.18 -29.11 -35.23
C SER A 553 7.80 -29.31 -35.86
N SER A 554 7.79 -29.48 -37.18
CA SER A 554 6.61 -29.60 -38.07
C SER A 554 5.72 -28.35 -38.21
N GLU A 555 5.78 -27.75 -39.40
CA GLU A 555 4.83 -26.73 -39.86
C GLU A 555 3.44 -27.36 -40.06
N LYS A 556 2.53 -27.13 -39.11
CA LYS A 556 1.04 -27.09 -39.30
C LYS A 556 0.25 -26.86 -38.02
N ILE A 557 0.74 -27.32 -36.87
CA ILE A 557 -0.12 -27.59 -35.70
C ILE A 557 -0.67 -26.31 -35.02
N VAL A 558 0.01 -25.16 -35.14
CA VAL A 558 -0.48 -23.88 -34.56
C VAL A 558 -1.78 -23.41 -35.25
N TYR A 559 -1.96 -23.71 -36.54
CA TYR A 559 -3.10 -23.22 -37.31
C TYR A 559 -4.41 -23.91 -36.90
N GLU A 560 -4.40 -25.21 -36.59
CA GLU A 560 -5.64 -25.96 -36.34
C GLU A 560 -6.29 -25.68 -34.98
N GLU A 561 -5.52 -25.37 -33.93
CA GLU A 561 -6.08 -25.02 -32.60
C GLU A 561 -6.64 -23.59 -32.56
N LEU A 562 -6.16 -22.68 -33.42
CA LEU A 562 -6.74 -21.33 -33.59
C LEU A 562 -7.88 -21.30 -34.62
N VAL A 563 -7.76 -21.99 -35.77
CA VAL A 563 -8.79 -21.97 -36.84
C VAL A 563 -10.01 -22.84 -36.52
N ASN A 564 -9.97 -23.74 -35.52
CA ASN A 564 -11.17 -24.39 -34.98
C ASN A 564 -12.18 -23.40 -34.34
N LEU A 565 -11.84 -22.12 -34.33
CA LEU A 565 -12.69 -20.99 -34.02
C LEU A 565 -13.14 -20.24 -35.33
N GLN A 566 -13.74 -20.84 -36.38
CA GLN A 566 -14.24 -20.08 -37.57
C GLN A 566 -15.50 -20.48 -38.45
N ASN A 567 -16.56 -21.20 -38.01
CA ASN A 567 -17.76 -21.56 -38.86
C ASN A 567 -19.27 -21.62 -38.32
N ARG A 568 -19.70 -22.35 -37.26
CA ARG A 568 -21.07 -22.23 -36.59
C ARG A 568 -21.34 -20.82 -35.99
N SER A 569 -22.50 -20.18 -36.14
CA SER A 569 -23.82 -20.81 -36.01
C SER A 569 -24.76 -20.57 -37.19
N ALA A 570 -24.93 -21.62 -37.98
CA ALA A 570 -26.13 -21.97 -38.72
C ALA A 570 -26.37 -23.49 -38.52
N PRO A 571 -27.54 -24.07 -38.80
CA PRO A 571 -27.92 -25.37 -38.24
C PRO A 571 -27.11 -26.56 -38.80
N LYS A 572 -26.20 -27.07 -37.95
CA LYS A 572 -25.36 -28.29 -38.05
C LYS A 572 -24.16 -28.24 -39.03
N LYS A 573 -23.02 -28.74 -38.50
CA LYS A 573 -21.63 -28.83 -39.03
C LYS A 573 -20.77 -27.52 -38.91
N ASN A 574 -19.53 -27.66 -38.40
CA ASN A 574 -18.41 -26.67 -38.28
C ASN A 574 -18.56 -25.56 -37.17
N THR A 575 -17.61 -24.61 -36.86
CA THR A 575 -17.47 -23.94 -35.49
C THR A 575 -17.01 -22.43 -35.42
N ARG A 576 -17.85 -21.36 -35.27
CA ARG A 576 -17.62 -19.83 -35.32
C ARG A 576 -16.34 -19.13 -34.83
N CYS A 577 -15.70 -19.59 -33.79
CA CYS A 577 -15.51 -18.68 -32.66
C CYS A 577 -14.37 -17.61 -32.69
N LEU A 578 -14.01 -16.96 -33.82
CA LEU A 578 -13.09 -15.80 -33.91
C LEU A 578 -13.76 -14.53 -34.45
N GLN A 579 -14.53 -14.59 -35.55
CA GLN A 579 -15.37 -13.46 -35.99
C GLN A 579 -16.50 -13.12 -34.99
N GLY A 580 -16.62 -13.86 -33.88
CA GLY A 580 -17.54 -13.60 -32.78
C GLY A 580 -16.88 -13.26 -31.42
N ASN A 581 -15.56 -13.07 -31.35
CA ASN A 581 -14.88 -12.70 -30.08
C ASN A 581 -14.46 -11.22 -30.02
N ILE A 582 -14.56 -10.50 -31.13
CA ILE A 582 -14.47 -9.04 -31.20
C ILE A 582 -15.74 -8.56 -31.91
N CYS A 583 -16.69 -8.05 -31.11
CA CYS A 583 -17.93 -7.49 -31.64
C CYS A 583 -17.78 -5.98 -31.81
N THR A 584 -17.67 -5.51 -33.06
CA THR A 584 -17.87 -4.11 -33.44
C THR A 584 -19.36 -3.78 -33.33
N GLY A 585 -19.78 -3.36 -32.14
CA GLY A 585 -21.19 -3.18 -31.79
C GLY A 585 -21.83 -1.94 -32.44
N GLN A 586 -22.29 -2.04 -33.69
CA GLN A 586 -23.16 -1.02 -34.27
C GLN A 586 -24.47 -0.90 -33.46
N LYS A 587 -24.71 0.29 -32.89
CA LYS A 587 -25.95 0.75 -32.25
C LYS A 587 -26.67 -0.28 -31.36
N ARG A 588 -26.24 -0.35 -30.09
CA ARG A 588 -27.20 -0.49 -28.98
C ARG A 588 -27.46 0.89 -28.38
N THR A 589 -28.72 1.27 -28.27
CA THR A 589 -29.14 2.59 -27.78
C THR A 589 -28.82 2.70 -26.29
N MET A 590 -27.82 3.52 -25.94
CA MET A 590 -27.54 3.92 -24.56
C MET A 590 -28.65 4.89 -24.09
N ILE A 591 -29.74 4.36 -23.56
CA ILE A 591 -30.74 5.16 -22.84
C ILE A 591 -30.21 5.39 -21.42
N GLY A 592 -29.41 6.44 -21.27
CA GLY A 592 -29.20 7.10 -19.99
C GLY A 592 -30.10 8.32 -19.93
N GLU A 593 -30.99 8.38 -18.94
CA GLU A 593 -31.63 9.64 -18.56
C GLU A 593 -30.60 10.53 -17.84
N ARG A 594 -30.87 11.84 -17.80
CA ARG A 594 -29.89 12.90 -17.48
C ARG A 594 -29.51 12.99 -16.00
#